data_AF-A0A7X0XA73-F1
#
_entry.id   AF-A0A7X0XA73-F1
#
_cell.length_a   1.000
_cell.length_b   1.000
_cell.length_c   1.000
_cell.angle_alpha   90.00
_cell.angle_beta   90.00
_cell.angle_gamma   90.00
#
_symmetry.space_group_name_H-M   'P 1'
#
loop_
_entity.id
_entity.type
_entity.pdbx_description
1 polymer ?
#
loop_
_entity_poly.entity_id
_entity_poly.type
_entity_poly.pdbx_seq_one_letter_code
_entity_poly.pdbx_strand_id
1 'polypeptide(L)'
;MMSRTVELVLGLIGSIVGLVAGFWIVGYGDNISDYIQTFTYLNGALGDEIATLGWVTVVASALALIASLLIKKNPRGWGVLLVLIGILMFFVIGQAWIISGILLILAGLMGIFRVPSPKY
;
A
#
# COMPACT_ATOMS: atom_id res chain seq x y z
N MET A 1 -1.93 -29.17 -2.40
CA MET A 1 -1.52 -27.85 -1.87
C MET A 1 -2.65 -26.89 -2.17
N MET A 2 -3.31 -26.32 -1.16
CA MET A 2 -4.25 -25.23 -1.44
C MET A 2 -3.44 -24.09 -2.08
N SER A 3 -3.85 -23.62 -3.25
CA SER A 3 -3.09 -22.60 -3.94
C SER A 3 -3.06 -21.31 -3.12
N ARG A 4 -1.86 -20.75 -2.88
CA ARG A 4 -1.68 -19.42 -2.30
C ARG A 4 -1.99 -18.29 -3.30
N THR A 5 -2.81 -18.57 -4.31
CA THR A 5 -3.26 -17.59 -5.31
C THR A 5 -4.01 -16.44 -4.67
N VAL A 6 -4.85 -16.68 -3.67
CA VAL A 6 -5.66 -15.61 -3.03
C VAL A 6 -4.77 -14.53 -2.40
N GLU A 7 -3.76 -14.93 -1.63
CA GLU A 7 -2.80 -14.00 -1.02
C GLU A 7 -2.06 -13.17 -2.07
N LEU A 8 -1.60 -13.83 -3.13
CA LEU A 8 -0.89 -13.19 -4.23
C LEU A 8 -1.78 -12.21 -4.99
N VAL A 9 -3.04 -12.57 -5.25
CA VAL A 9 -4.00 -11.71 -5.96
C VAL A 9 -4.37 -10.50 -5.10
N LEU A 10 -4.65 -10.69 -3.81
CA LEU A 10 -4.95 -9.59 -2.89
C LEU A 10 -3.76 -8.62 -2.75
N GLY A 11 -2.55 -9.17 -2.61
CA GLY A 11 -1.33 -8.37 -2.56
C GLY A 11 -1.05 -7.61 -3.86
N LEU A 12 -1.29 -8.23 -5.02
CA LEU A 12 -1.17 -7.57 -6.33
C LEU A 12 -2.19 -6.44 -6.48
N ILE A 13 -3.47 -6.67 -6.19
CA ILE A 13 -4.49 -5.64 -6.30
C ILE A 13 -4.16 -4.48 -5.34
N GLY A 14 -3.83 -4.80 -4.08
CA GLY A 14 -3.47 -3.78 -3.09
C GLY A 14 -2.27 -2.92 -3.52
N SER A 15 -1.20 -3.56 -4.02
CA SER A 15 0.01 -2.85 -4.47
C SER A 15 -0.18 -2.05 -5.76
N ILE A 16 -0.94 -2.56 -6.73
CA ILE A 16 -1.24 -1.81 -7.97
C ILE A 16 -2.10 -0.59 -7.67
N VAL A 17 -3.14 -0.73 -6.84
CA VAL A 17 -3.97 0.41 -6.41
C VAL A 17 -3.12 1.45 -5.67
N GLY A 18 -2.20 1.00 -4.80
CA GLY A 18 -1.26 1.88 -4.11
C GLY A 18 -0.32 2.63 -5.06
N LEU A 19 0.19 1.97 -6.11
CA LEU A 19 1.05 2.60 -7.12
C LEU A 19 0.29 3.69 -7.90
N VAL A 20 -0.92 3.39 -8.36
CA VAL A 20 -1.77 4.36 -9.07
C VAL A 20 -2.07 5.56 -8.18
N ALA A 21 -2.42 5.31 -6.92
CA ALA A 21 -2.64 6.36 -5.93
C ALA A 21 -1.39 7.23 -5.72
N GLY A 22 -0.22 6.60 -5.58
CA GLY A 22 1.06 7.30 -5.40
C GLY A 22 1.40 8.21 -6.58
N PHE A 23 1.30 7.71 -7.81
CA PHE A 23 1.53 8.53 -9.01
C PHE A 23 0.52 9.67 -9.14
N TRP A 24 -0.73 9.44 -8.75
CA TRP A 24 -1.75 10.48 -8.76
C TRP A 24 -1.44 11.58 -7.74
N ILE A 25 -1.00 11.22 -6.52
CA ILE A 25 -0.57 12.18 -5.50
C ILE A 25 0.68 12.95 -5.95
N VAL A 26 1.66 12.29 -6.56
CA VAL A 26 2.86 12.98 -7.08
C VAL A 26 2.51 13.94 -8.22
N GLY A 27 1.60 13.55 -9.12
CA GLY A 27 1.24 14.38 -10.29
C GLY A 27 0.27 15.52 -9.99
N TYR A 28 -0.57 15.38 -8.96
CA TYR A 28 -1.63 16.35 -8.64
C TYR A 28 -1.54 16.96 -7.23
N GLY A 29 -0.61 16.50 -6.39
CA GLY A 29 -0.44 16.97 -5.01
C GLY A 29 -0.13 18.46 -4.93
N ASP A 30 0.75 18.95 -5.80
CA ASP A 30 1.14 20.37 -5.84
C ASP A 30 -0.04 21.26 -6.24
N ASN A 31 -0.83 20.83 -7.24
CA ASN A 31 -2.02 21.56 -7.69
C ASN A 31 -3.12 21.66 -6.61
N ILE A 32 -3.27 20.62 -5.79
CA ILE A 32 -4.22 20.60 -4.66
C ILE A 32 -3.71 21.50 -3.53
N SER A 33 -2.41 21.44 -3.25
CA SER A 33 -1.75 22.31 -2.27
C SER A 33 -1.95 23.79 -2.63
N ASP A 34 -1.68 24.18 -3.88
CA ASP A 34 -1.82 25.57 -4.33
C ASP A 34 -3.27 26.06 -4.25
N TYR A 35 -4.24 25.18 -4.55
CA TYR A 35 -5.66 25.47 -4.36
C TYR A 35 -5.99 25.69 -2.89
N ILE A 36 -5.54 24.82 -1.98
CA ILE A 36 -5.78 24.97 -0.53
C ILE A 36 -5.12 26.23 0.02
N GLN A 37 -3.89 26.54 -0.40
CA GLN A 37 -3.16 27.75 0.00
C GLN A 37 -3.92 29.03 -0.37
N THR A 38 -4.57 29.04 -1.53
CA THR A 38 -5.38 30.17 -2.01
C THR A 38 -6.56 30.50 -1.09
N PHE A 39 -7.14 29.51 -0.40
CA PHE A 39 -8.30 29.71 0.47
C PHE A 39 -7.98 29.77 1.97
N THR A 40 -6.80 29.30 2.38
CA THR A 40 -6.52 29.10 3.81
C THR A 40 -5.37 29.95 4.37
N TYR A 41 -4.57 30.61 3.53
CA TYR A 41 -3.38 31.37 3.94
C TYR A 41 -2.35 30.56 4.76
N LEU A 42 -2.43 29.23 4.74
CA LEU A 42 -1.39 28.38 5.33
C LEU A 42 -0.14 28.39 4.42
N ASN A 43 1.03 28.58 5.01
CA ASN A 43 2.31 28.60 4.30
C ASN A 43 2.56 27.29 3.52
N GLY A 44 3.25 27.40 2.38
CA GLY A 44 3.49 26.33 1.41
C GLY A 44 4.24 25.08 1.88
N ALA A 45 4.61 25.00 3.15
CA ALA A 45 5.21 23.82 3.77
C ALA A 45 4.31 22.57 3.66
N LEU A 46 2.98 22.74 3.66
CA LEU A 46 2.05 21.62 3.49
C LEU A 46 2.09 21.01 2.07
N GLY A 47 2.49 21.77 1.05
CA GLY A 47 2.56 21.29 -0.33
C GLY A 47 3.73 20.33 -0.57
N ASP A 48 4.91 20.73 -0.12
CA ASP A 48 6.12 19.89 -0.15
C ASP A 48 5.92 18.58 0.62
N GLU A 49 5.13 18.61 1.71
CA GLU A 49 4.78 17.42 2.48
C GLU A 49 3.86 16.45 1.69
N ILE A 50 2.92 16.96 0.89
CA ILE A 50 1.98 16.13 0.11
C ILE A 50 2.69 15.42 -1.06
N ALA A 51 3.54 16.13 -1.82
CA ALA A 51 4.32 15.51 -2.90
C ALA A 51 5.28 14.43 -2.36
N THR A 52 5.89 14.68 -1.19
CA THR A 52 6.75 13.73 -0.49
C THR A 52 5.96 12.47 -0.07
N LEU A 53 4.74 12.63 0.45
CA LEU A 53 3.84 11.51 0.78
C LEU A 53 3.48 10.66 -0.45
N GLY A 54 3.36 11.28 -1.62
CA GLY A 54 3.18 10.59 -2.90
C GLY A 54 4.34 9.67 -3.24
N TRP A 55 5.58 10.15 -3.11
CA TRP A 55 6.78 9.32 -3.36
C TRP A 55 6.92 8.17 -2.35
N VAL A 56 6.66 8.43 -1.07
CA VAL A 56 6.63 7.37 -0.03
C VAL A 56 5.62 6.29 -0.39
N THR A 57 4.45 6.70 -0.88
CA THR A 57 3.39 5.80 -1.35
C THR A 57 3.83 4.94 -2.53
N VAL A 58 4.50 5.53 -3.52
CA VAL A 58 5.02 4.80 -4.69
C VAL A 58 6.04 3.75 -4.25
N VAL A 59 7.01 4.13 -3.42
CA VAL A 59 8.07 3.24 -2.94
C VAL A 59 7.49 2.11 -2.08
N ALA A 60 6.58 2.43 -1.16
CA ALA A 60 5.90 1.44 -0.32
C ALA A 60 5.11 0.43 -1.18
N SER A 61 4.40 0.91 -2.20
CA SER A 61 3.63 0.05 -3.10
C SER A 61 4.51 -0.85 -3.96
N ALA A 62 5.66 -0.34 -4.44
CA ALA A 62 6.63 -1.14 -5.17
C ALA A 62 7.21 -2.27 -4.29
N LEU A 63 7.54 -1.96 -3.03
CA LEU A 63 7.98 -2.97 -2.05
C LEU A 63 6.87 -3.99 -1.75
N ALA A 64 5.62 -3.54 -1.61
CA ALA A 64 4.48 -4.43 -1.43
C ALA A 64 4.25 -5.34 -2.65
N LEU A 65 4.50 -4.86 -3.87
CA LEU A 65 4.39 -5.66 -5.09
C LEU A 65 5.44 -6.77 -5.10
N ILE A 66 6.70 -6.44 -4.78
CA ILE A 66 7.79 -7.43 -4.67
C ILE A 66 7.46 -8.45 -3.57
N ALA A 67 6.98 -7.99 -2.40
CA ALA A 67 6.59 -8.86 -1.30
C ALA A 67 5.45 -9.82 -1.69
N SER A 68 4.47 -9.32 -2.45
CA SER A 68 3.34 -10.11 -2.95
C SER A 68 3.78 -11.19 -3.94
N LEU A 69 4.73 -10.89 -4.83
CA LEU A 69 5.28 -11.87 -5.77
C LEU A 69 6.08 -12.97 -5.05
N LEU A 70 6.80 -12.61 -3.99
CA LEU A 70 7.67 -13.51 -3.24
C LEU A 70 6.96 -14.26 -2.10
N ILE A 71 5.67 -13.97 -1.86
CA ILE A 71 4.91 -14.55 -0.74
C ILE A 71 4.86 -16.09 -0.79
N LYS A 72 4.92 -16.69 -1.99
CA LYS A 72 4.93 -18.16 -2.14
C LYS A 72 6.22 -18.80 -1.61
N LYS A 73 7.34 -18.08 -1.62
CA LYS A 73 8.67 -18.61 -1.23
C LYS A 73 8.87 -18.61 0.28
N ASN A 74 8.45 -17.55 0.95
CA ASN A 74 8.47 -17.43 2.42
C ASN A 74 7.23 -16.69 2.93
N PRO A 75 6.09 -17.40 3.10
CA PRO A 75 4.82 -16.73 3.30
C PRO A 75 4.70 -15.99 4.63
N ARG A 76 5.37 -16.48 5.68
CA ARG A 76 5.38 -15.80 6.98
C ARG A 76 6.23 -14.54 6.95
N GLY A 77 7.43 -14.59 6.38
CA GLY A 77 8.32 -13.44 6.29
C GLY A 77 7.74 -12.32 5.43
N TRP A 78 7.30 -12.65 4.22
CA TRP A 78 6.69 -11.67 3.31
C TRP A 78 5.31 -11.23 3.78
N GLY A 79 4.56 -12.09 4.48
CA GLY A 79 3.29 -11.72 5.10
C GLY A 79 3.42 -10.63 6.16
N VAL A 80 4.43 -10.71 7.04
CA VAL A 80 4.71 -9.65 8.03
C VAL A 80 5.06 -8.35 7.33
N LEU A 81 5.91 -8.39 6.30
CA LEU A 81 6.27 -7.20 5.54
C LEU A 81 5.04 -6.55 4.89
N LEU A 82 4.14 -7.33 4.31
CA LEU A 82 2.89 -6.84 3.73
C LEU A 82 1.96 -6.21 4.77
N VAL A 83 1.88 -6.76 5.97
CA VAL A 83 1.11 -6.14 7.07
C VAL A 83 1.73 -4.79 7.46
N LEU A 84 3.04 -4.73 7.64
CA LEU A 84 3.73 -3.49 8.01
C LEU A 84 3.54 -2.40 6.94
N ILE A 85 3.70 -2.76 5.67
CA ILE A 85 3.47 -1.84 4.56
C ILE A 85 1.99 -1.44 4.51
N GLY A 86 1.07 -2.40 4.63
CA GLY A 86 -0.36 -2.13 4.63
C GLY A 86 -0.81 -1.18 5.75
N ILE A 87 -0.26 -1.32 6.96
CA ILE A 87 -0.47 -0.38 8.07
C ILE A 87 0.08 1.00 7.72
N LEU A 88 1.31 1.08 7.20
CA LEU A 88 1.90 2.35 6.75
C LEU A 88 1.00 3.02 5.71
N MET A 89 0.58 2.30 4.67
CA MET A 89 -0.28 2.83 3.60
C MET A 89 -1.67 3.24 4.12
N PHE A 90 -2.20 2.51 5.10
CA PHE A 90 -3.49 2.81 5.73
C PHE A 90 -3.47 4.14 6.47
N PHE A 91 -2.39 4.47 7.18
CA PHE A 91 -2.29 5.74 7.90
C PHE A 91 -1.80 6.90 7.01
N VAL A 92 -0.87 6.64 6.09
CA VAL A 92 -0.30 7.65 5.20
C VAL A 92 -1.31 8.16 4.17
N ILE A 93 -2.17 7.28 3.66
CA ILE A 93 -3.11 7.60 2.56
C ILE A 93 -4.57 7.52 3.04
N GLY A 94 -4.78 7.41 4.36
CA GLY A 94 -6.01 6.92 5.01
C GLY A 94 -7.34 7.60 4.68
N GLN A 95 -7.33 8.68 3.89
CA GLN A 95 -8.53 9.34 3.37
C GLN A 95 -8.77 9.10 1.87
N ALA A 96 -7.72 8.87 1.09
CA ALA A 96 -7.83 8.78 -0.37
C ALA A 96 -7.93 7.33 -0.87
N TRP A 97 -7.18 6.39 -0.28
CA TRP A 97 -7.03 5.03 -0.84
C TRP A 97 -6.90 3.94 0.22
N ILE A 98 -7.78 3.99 1.22
CA ILE A 98 -7.84 3.04 2.35
C ILE A 98 -7.93 1.56 1.90
N ILE A 99 -8.54 1.33 0.73
CA ILE A 99 -8.73 0.01 0.12
C ILE A 99 -7.38 -0.69 -0.11
N SER A 100 -6.36 0.05 -0.57
CA SER A 100 -5.03 -0.51 -0.80
C SER A 100 -4.42 -1.06 0.49
N GLY A 101 -4.42 -0.25 1.56
CA GLY A 101 -3.89 -0.64 2.86
C GLY A 101 -4.60 -1.87 3.45
N ILE A 102 -5.93 -1.91 3.38
CA ILE A 102 -6.72 -3.05 3.88
C ILE A 102 -6.39 -4.34 3.11
N LEU A 103 -6.31 -4.27 1.77
CA LEU A 103 -5.99 -5.43 0.95
C LEU A 103 -4.59 -5.99 1.23
N LEU A 104 -3.60 -5.11 1.44
CA LEU A 104 -2.24 -5.49 1.80
C LEU A 104 -2.18 -6.14 3.19
N ILE A 105 -2.90 -5.59 4.18
CA ILE A 105 -3.02 -6.18 5.52
C ILE A 105 -3.65 -7.57 5.43
N LEU A 106 -4.75 -7.73 4.70
CA LEU A 106 -5.42 -9.02 4.55
C LEU A 106 -4.52 -10.04 3.84
N ALA A 107 -3.84 -9.65 2.76
CA ALA A 107 -2.87 -10.50 2.07
C ALA A 107 -1.75 -10.94 3.01
N GLY A 108 -1.24 -10.02 3.83
CA GLY A 108 -0.18 -10.30 4.81
C GLY A 108 -0.62 -11.22 5.94
N LEU A 109 -1.81 -10.98 6.53
CA LEU A 109 -2.38 -11.82 7.58
C LEU A 109 -2.64 -13.24 7.10
N MET A 110 -3.17 -13.39 5.88
CA MET A 110 -3.31 -14.71 5.23
C MET A 110 -1.94 -15.36 5.00
N GLY A 111 -0.91 -14.59 4.64
CA GLY A 111 0.47 -15.05 4.55
C GLY A 111 0.97 -15.68 5.86
N ILE A 112 0.74 -14.99 6.98
CA ILE A 112 1.22 -15.34 8.33
C ILE A 112 0.46 -16.52 8.94
N PHE A 113 -0.88 -16.44 8.99
CA PHE A 113 -1.71 -17.32 9.81
C PHE A 113 -2.25 -18.54 9.07
N ARG A 114 -2.14 -18.61 7.73
CA ARG A 114 -2.70 -19.73 6.98
C ARG A 114 -1.92 -21.02 7.23
N VAL A 115 -2.59 -21.97 7.87
CA VAL A 115 -2.10 -23.32 8.13
C VAL A 115 -2.18 -24.14 6.83
N PRO A 116 -1.15 -24.94 6.47
CA PRO A 116 -1.24 -25.86 5.35
C PRO A 116 -2.41 -26.83 5.58
N SER A 117 -3.35 -26.97 4.63
CA SER A 117 -4.41 -27.97 4.81
C SER A 117 -3.80 -29.38 4.78
N PRO A 118 -4.25 -30.29 5.65
CA PRO A 118 -3.82 -31.69 5.57
C PRO A 118 -4.19 -32.25 4.19
N LYS A 119 -3.25 -33.00 3.60
CA LYS A 119 -3.53 -33.82 2.41
C LYS A 119 -4.34 -35.03 2.90
N TYR A 120 -5.61 -35.09 2.50
CA TYR A 120 -6.29 -36.38 2.36
C TYR A 120 -5.92 -36.97 1.01
#